data_AF-A0A1G9LZW9-F1
#
_entry.id   AF-A0A1G9LZW9-F1
#
_cell.length_a   1.000
_cell.length_b   1.000
_cell.length_c   1.000
_cell.angle_alpha   90.00
_cell.angle_beta   90.00
_cell.angle_gamma   90.00
#
_symmetry.space_group_name_H-M   'P 1'
#
loop_
_entity.id
_entity.type
_entity.pdbx_description
1 polymer ?
#
loop_
_entity_poly.entity_id
_entity_poly.type
_entity_poly.pdbx_seq_one_letter_code
_entity_poly.pdbx_strand_id
1 'polypeptide(L)'
;MTDTLTEHSTSSADHPDPAAEDLSAEHSDAGDPGLDPATEALDGTETSSAGVAVKGRIKVADEVVEKIASLAALEVPGVADMGGDLARAFESVRDRIGIGSRRGNQGVNAHIQDREVSVSLTIVVEYGHVVMEVASAVKTNVARSVSHMLGMRVEEVNVTVDDVRLPGDRRPSSLPAPAEDEDQSATT
;
A
#
# COMPACT_ATOMS: atom_id res chain seq x y z
N MET A 1 -56.66 27.08 -11.04
CA MET A 1 -56.38 27.87 -9.82
C MET A 1 -57.04 27.10 -8.68
N THR A 2 -56.25 26.83 -7.65
CA THR A 2 -56.31 25.79 -6.61
C THR A 2 -57.62 25.63 -5.82
N ASP A 3 -58.00 24.36 -5.56
CA ASP A 3 -58.69 23.89 -4.34
C ASP A 3 -58.43 22.36 -4.18
N THR A 4 -57.51 21.93 -3.32
CA THR A 4 -57.63 21.39 -1.94
C THR A 4 -58.19 19.96 -1.78
N LEU A 5 -57.39 19.15 -1.07
CA LEU A 5 -57.71 17.98 -0.24
C LEU A 5 -58.13 16.64 -0.91
N THR A 6 -57.21 15.67 -0.86
CA THR A 6 -57.51 14.24 -0.91
C THR A 6 -57.23 13.65 0.47
N GLU A 7 -58.27 13.27 1.20
CA GLU A 7 -58.18 12.36 2.33
C GLU A 7 -58.73 10.99 1.90
N HIS A 8 -57.97 9.93 2.18
CA HIS A 8 -58.49 8.56 2.24
C HIS A 8 -57.94 7.90 3.52
N SER A 9 -58.73 8.05 4.58
CA SER A 9 -59.26 6.98 5.44
C SER A 9 -58.45 5.71 5.69
N THR A 10 -58.23 5.45 7.00
CA THR A 10 -58.54 4.19 7.74
C THR A 10 -57.72 2.93 7.37
N SER A 11 -57.37 1.99 8.23
CA SER A 11 -57.69 1.67 9.62
C SER A 11 -57.01 0.32 9.90
N SER A 12 -56.62 0.12 11.15
CA SER A 12 -56.52 -1.17 11.85
C SER A 12 -55.40 -2.15 11.48
N ALA A 13 -54.60 -2.37 12.52
CA ALA A 13 -53.89 -3.59 12.83
C ALA A 13 -54.75 -4.85 12.69
N ASP A 14 -54.14 -5.95 12.26
CA ASP A 14 -54.42 -7.28 12.78
C ASP A 14 -53.25 -8.22 12.41
N HIS A 15 -52.61 -8.79 13.42
CA HIS A 15 -51.49 -9.71 13.31
C HIS A 15 -51.90 -10.98 14.07
N PRO A 16 -52.28 -12.07 13.40
CA PRO A 16 -52.47 -13.33 14.08
C PRO A 16 -51.19 -14.19 14.06
N ASP A 17 -50.69 -14.49 15.26
CA ASP A 17 -49.90 -15.70 15.57
C ASP A 17 -50.81 -16.94 15.36
N PRO A 18 -50.25 -18.14 15.09
CA PRO A 18 -50.02 -19.02 16.23
C PRO A 18 -48.80 -19.97 16.11
N ALA A 19 -48.19 -20.20 17.26
CA ALA A 19 -47.66 -21.46 17.78
C ALA A 19 -46.18 -21.77 17.56
N ALA A 20 -45.37 -21.45 18.57
CA ALA A 20 -44.23 -22.27 18.97
C ALA A 20 -44.48 -22.81 20.39
N GLU A 21 -44.22 -24.10 20.53
CA GLU A 21 -44.62 -24.98 21.61
C GLU A 21 -43.89 -24.73 22.93
N ASP A 22 -44.63 -25.01 23.99
CA ASP A 22 -44.24 -25.21 25.39
C ASP A 22 -43.00 -26.09 25.55
N LEU A 23 -42.02 -25.65 26.36
CA LEU A 23 -41.29 -26.51 27.31
C LEU A 23 -40.74 -25.66 28.46
N SER A 24 -41.32 -25.89 29.63
CA SER A 24 -40.92 -25.34 30.93
C SER A 24 -39.63 -25.97 31.45
N ALA A 25 -38.72 -25.14 31.97
CA ALA A 25 -37.80 -25.52 33.04
C ALA A 25 -37.35 -24.27 33.80
N GLU A 26 -37.96 -24.08 34.96
CA GLU A 26 -37.57 -23.10 35.99
C GLU A 26 -36.24 -23.48 36.63
N HIS A 27 -35.38 -22.50 36.90
CA HIS A 27 -34.52 -22.47 38.09
C HIS A 27 -34.18 -21.02 38.42
N SER A 28 -34.84 -20.48 39.45
CA SER A 28 -34.37 -19.32 40.22
C SER A 28 -33.24 -19.77 41.15
N ASP A 29 -32.18 -18.96 41.31
CA ASP A 29 -31.90 -18.30 42.60
C ASP A 29 -30.70 -17.31 42.53
N ALA A 30 -30.88 -16.25 43.30
CA ALA A 30 -30.08 -15.09 43.70
C ALA A 30 -28.55 -14.99 43.44
N GLY A 31 -28.16 -13.81 42.90
CA GLY A 31 -27.48 -12.75 43.66
C GLY A 31 -25.96 -12.84 43.91
N ASP A 32 -25.17 -11.96 43.28
CA ASP A 32 -24.34 -10.95 43.97
C ASP A 32 -23.84 -9.87 42.97
N PRO A 33 -23.87 -8.57 43.31
CA PRO A 33 -23.37 -7.50 42.46
C PRO A 33 -21.94 -7.11 42.86
N GLY A 34 -21.04 -7.09 41.89
CA GLY A 34 -19.75 -6.44 42.06
C GLY A 34 -18.63 -7.24 41.42
N LEU A 35 -17.97 -6.59 40.47
CA LEU A 35 -16.53 -6.37 40.45
C LEU A 35 -16.20 -5.90 39.03
N ASP A 36 -16.06 -4.59 38.87
CA ASP A 36 -15.28 -4.01 37.79
C ASP A 36 -13.82 -4.50 37.93
N PRO A 37 -13.23 -5.23 36.97
CA PRO A 37 -11.80 -5.30 36.87
C PRO A 37 -11.34 -4.12 36.02
N ALA A 38 -10.86 -3.11 36.76
CA ALA A 38 -9.78 -2.21 36.40
C ALA A 38 -9.32 -2.21 34.94
N THR A 39 -9.45 -1.04 34.33
CA THR A 39 -8.40 -0.38 33.53
C THR A 39 -7.00 -0.91 33.83
N GLU A 40 -6.56 -1.95 33.13
CA GLU A 40 -5.14 -2.28 33.00
C GLU A 40 -4.61 -1.53 31.79
N ALA A 41 -4.27 -0.26 32.05
CA ALA A 41 -3.27 0.45 31.29
C ALA A 41 -1.96 -0.35 31.40
N LEU A 42 -1.71 -1.20 30.40
CA LEU A 42 -0.42 -1.83 30.23
C LEU A 42 0.54 -0.77 29.72
N ASP A 43 1.22 -0.18 30.69
CA ASP A 43 2.51 0.49 30.67
C ASP A 43 3.42 -0.08 29.58
N GLY A 44 3.43 0.57 28.42
CA GLY A 44 4.42 0.34 27.39
C GLY A 44 5.73 0.94 27.87
N THR A 45 6.56 0.11 28.49
CA THR A 45 7.93 0.40 28.93
C THR A 45 8.68 1.27 27.93
N GLU A 46 8.78 2.57 28.23
CA GLU A 46 9.66 3.51 27.57
C GLU A 46 11.11 3.07 27.81
N THR A 47 11.65 2.31 26.86
CA THR A 47 13.07 1.96 26.83
C THR A 47 13.86 3.22 26.49
N SER A 48 14.08 4.07 27.49
CA SER A 48 14.95 5.24 27.39
C SER A 48 16.40 4.77 27.41
N SER A 49 16.91 4.39 26.23
CA SER A 49 18.33 4.09 26.05
C SER A 49 19.12 5.39 26.23
N ALA A 50 19.86 5.51 27.33
CA ALA A 50 20.79 6.61 27.59
C ALA A 50 22.00 6.51 26.63
N GLY A 51 21.78 6.88 25.37
CA GLY A 51 22.85 7.14 24.40
C GLY A 51 23.55 8.46 24.75
N VAL A 52 24.88 8.48 24.60
CA VAL A 52 25.67 9.72 24.67
C VAL A 52 25.04 10.75 23.73
N ALA A 53 24.55 11.86 24.29
CA ALA A 53 23.89 12.91 23.52
C ALA A 53 24.91 13.64 22.63
N VAL A 54 25.02 13.20 21.38
CA VAL A 54 25.85 13.84 20.36
C VAL A 54 25.06 15.00 19.74
N LYS A 55 25.61 16.21 19.76
CA LYS A 55 25.02 17.36 19.07
C LYS A 55 25.30 17.27 17.57
N GLY A 56 24.28 17.46 16.75
CA GLY A 56 24.38 17.46 15.30
C GLY A 56 23.06 17.76 14.61
N ARG A 57 23.08 17.84 13.27
CA ARG A 57 21.88 17.92 12.42
C ARG A 57 21.80 16.66 11.57
N ILE A 58 20.65 16.01 11.58
CA ILE A 58 20.34 14.90 10.68
C ILE A 58 19.44 15.47 9.58
N LYS A 59 19.75 15.18 8.32
CA LYS A 59 18.91 15.52 7.17
C LYS A 59 18.66 14.24 6.37
N VAL A 60 17.41 13.96 6.08
CA VAL A 60 17.00 12.87 5.19
C VAL A 60 16.89 13.44 3.78
N ALA A 61 17.43 12.74 2.79
CA ALA A 61 17.30 13.10 1.39
C ALA A 61 16.05 12.45 0.79
N ASP A 62 15.45 13.12 -0.19
CA ASP A 62 14.26 12.64 -0.90
C ASP A 62 14.48 11.23 -1.49
N GLU A 63 15.69 10.97 -2.01
CA GLU A 63 16.10 9.66 -2.54
C GLU A 63 15.97 8.50 -1.53
N VAL A 64 16.06 8.78 -0.23
CA VAL A 64 15.88 7.76 0.82
C VAL A 64 14.41 7.41 0.94
N VAL A 65 13.52 8.41 0.94
CA VAL A 65 12.06 8.18 0.97
C VAL A 65 11.62 7.40 -0.26
N GLU A 66 12.12 7.77 -1.44
CA GLU A 66 11.82 7.08 -2.69
C GLU A 66 12.18 5.59 -2.59
N LYS A 67 13.36 5.26 -2.04
CA LYS A 67 13.77 3.86 -1.85
C LYS A 67 12.88 3.10 -0.86
N ILE A 68 12.51 3.73 0.25
CA ILE A 68 11.63 3.09 1.24
C ILE A 68 10.23 2.88 0.65
N ALA A 69 9.68 3.87 -0.05
CA ALA A 69 8.39 3.76 -0.73
C ALA A 69 8.43 2.67 -1.81
N SER A 70 9.52 2.59 -2.57
CA SER A 70 9.73 1.53 -3.56
C SER A 70 9.69 0.15 -2.94
N LEU A 71 10.47 -0.08 -1.88
CA LEU A 71 10.48 -1.38 -1.20
C LEU A 71 9.12 -1.71 -0.59
N ALA A 72 8.49 -0.74 0.07
CA ALA A 72 7.18 -0.92 0.66
C ALA A 72 6.08 -1.24 -0.37
N ALA A 73 6.14 -0.67 -1.58
CA ALA A 73 5.19 -1.01 -2.62
C ALA A 73 5.38 -2.46 -3.11
N LEU A 74 6.62 -2.93 -3.26
CA LEU A 74 6.93 -4.31 -3.69
C LEU A 74 6.60 -5.38 -2.64
N GLU A 75 6.50 -5.01 -1.36
CA GLU A 75 6.08 -5.93 -0.30
C GLU A 75 4.59 -6.29 -0.37
N VAL A 76 3.79 -5.52 -1.12
CA VAL A 76 2.35 -5.75 -1.24
C VAL A 76 2.07 -6.88 -2.24
N PRO A 77 1.32 -7.93 -1.83
CA PRO A 77 0.90 -8.99 -2.74
C PRO A 77 0.11 -8.43 -3.93
N GLY A 78 0.45 -8.87 -5.14
CA GLY A 78 -0.17 -8.41 -6.38
C GLY A 78 0.53 -7.23 -7.05
N VAL A 79 1.65 -6.72 -6.51
CA VAL A 79 2.53 -5.79 -7.23
C VAL A 79 3.58 -6.59 -7.99
N ALA A 80 3.59 -6.47 -9.32
CA ALA A 80 4.50 -7.22 -10.18
C ALA A 80 5.83 -6.48 -10.41
N ASP A 81 5.75 -5.16 -10.63
CA ASP A 81 6.89 -4.24 -10.71
C ASP A 81 6.40 -2.81 -10.43
N MET A 82 7.32 -1.88 -10.24
CA MET A 82 7.04 -0.44 -10.24
C MET A 82 7.51 0.15 -11.56
N GLY A 83 6.78 1.13 -12.10
CA GLY A 83 6.85 1.66 -13.48
C GLY A 83 8.17 2.32 -13.90
N GLY A 84 9.30 1.68 -13.65
CA GLY A 84 10.66 2.03 -14.05
C GLY A 84 11.17 1.24 -15.26
N ASP A 85 10.32 0.49 -15.97
CA ASP A 85 10.70 -0.27 -17.16
C ASP A 85 11.24 0.65 -18.28
N LEU A 86 10.83 1.92 -18.29
CA LEU A 86 11.40 2.92 -19.19
C LEU A 86 12.87 3.23 -18.84
N ALA A 87 13.26 3.21 -17.56
CA ALA A 87 14.67 3.39 -17.18
C ALA A 87 15.53 2.21 -17.66
N ARG A 88 15.05 0.96 -17.57
CA ARG A 88 15.78 -0.24 -18.05
C ARG A 88 15.86 -0.32 -19.58
N ALA A 89 14.78 0.05 -20.28
CA ALA A 89 14.75 0.12 -21.73
C ALA A 89 15.62 1.25 -22.29
N PHE A 90 15.64 2.41 -21.63
CA PHE A 90 16.54 3.51 -21.99
C PHE A 90 17.98 3.27 -21.54
N GLU A 91 18.25 2.51 -20.48
CA GLU A 91 19.61 2.12 -20.07
C GLU A 91 20.27 1.24 -21.14
N SER A 92 19.52 0.31 -21.74
CA SER A 92 20.00 -0.52 -22.86
C SER A 92 20.36 0.27 -24.13
N VAL A 93 19.72 1.43 -24.36
CA VAL A 93 20.00 2.33 -25.51
C VAL A 93 21.01 3.42 -25.15
N ARG A 94 21.07 3.84 -23.88
CA ARG A 94 21.90 4.93 -23.35
C ARG A 94 23.30 4.46 -22.98
N ASP A 95 23.54 3.18 -22.70
CA ASP A 95 24.89 2.64 -22.52
C ASP A 95 25.76 2.78 -23.78
N ARG A 96 25.13 2.95 -24.95
CA ARG A 96 25.83 3.24 -26.22
C ARG A 96 26.12 4.73 -26.44
N ILE A 97 25.48 5.63 -25.70
CA ILE A 97 25.55 7.07 -25.91
C ILE A 97 25.77 7.69 -24.53
N GLY A 98 27.02 7.74 -24.07
CA GLY A 98 27.46 8.18 -22.75
C GLY A 98 27.06 9.62 -22.35
N ILE A 99 25.76 9.87 -22.26
CA ILE A 99 25.13 11.12 -21.85
C ILE A 99 24.48 10.86 -20.51
N GLY A 100 25.19 11.27 -19.46
CA GLY A 100 24.64 11.67 -18.16
C GLY A 100 23.70 10.66 -17.50
N SER A 101 24.27 9.87 -16.60
CA SER A 101 23.57 9.06 -15.61
C SER A 101 22.67 9.90 -14.70
N ARG A 102 21.46 10.25 -15.16
CA ARG A 102 20.36 10.54 -14.23
C ARG A 102 19.76 9.21 -13.86
N ARG A 103 20.18 8.72 -12.69
CA ARG A 103 19.65 7.54 -12.01
C ARG A 103 18.13 7.64 -12.03
N GLY A 104 17.49 6.83 -12.88
CA GLY A 104 16.06 6.93 -13.13
C GLY A 104 15.28 6.61 -11.87
N ASN A 105 14.49 7.57 -11.40
CA ASN A 105 13.40 7.32 -10.47
C ASN A 105 12.60 6.13 -11.00
N GLN A 106 12.53 5.04 -10.24
CA GLN A 106 11.90 3.77 -10.60
C GLN A 106 10.36 3.88 -10.63
N GLY A 107 9.82 4.91 -11.29
CA GLY A 107 8.40 5.25 -11.22
C GLY A 107 7.95 5.80 -9.87
N VAL A 108 8.88 6.14 -8.97
CA VAL A 108 8.59 6.69 -7.64
C VAL A 108 9.25 8.06 -7.49
N ASN A 109 8.48 9.06 -7.07
CA ASN A 109 8.95 10.39 -6.74
C ASN A 109 8.41 10.78 -5.36
N ALA A 110 9.30 11.25 -4.49
CA ALA A 110 8.93 11.74 -3.17
C ALA A 110 9.45 13.15 -2.97
N HIS A 111 8.68 13.97 -2.29
CA HIS A 111 9.08 15.32 -1.94
C HIS A 111 8.91 15.54 -0.43
N ILE A 112 9.97 16.02 0.21
CA ILE A 112 9.97 16.37 1.62
C ILE A 112 9.80 17.89 1.77
N GLN A 113 8.83 18.30 2.57
CA GLN A 113 8.65 19.67 3.00
C GLN A 113 8.67 19.72 4.54
N ASP A 114 9.77 20.20 5.12
CA ASP A 114 10.00 20.24 6.57
C ASP A 114 9.85 18.87 7.26
N ARG A 115 8.65 18.55 7.78
CA ARG A 115 8.31 17.27 8.42
C ARG A 115 7.22 16.50 7.68
N GLU A 116 6.77 17.03 6.57
CA GLU A 116 5.70 16.54 5.73
C GLU A 116 6.29 15.90 4.46
N VAL A 117 5.64 14.84 3.98
CA VAL A 117 6.09 14.13 2.79
C VAL A 117 4.92 13.81 1.87
N SER A 118 5.12 14.08 0.58
CA SER A 118 4.24 13.69 -0.51
C SER A 118 4.92 12.62 -1.33
N VAL A 119 4.24 11.50 -1.58
CA VAL A 119 4.77 10.38 -2.36
C VAL A 119 3.89 10.13 -3.57
N SER A 120 4.50 10.03 -4.75
CA SER A 120 3.84 9.62 -5.99
C SER A 120 4.54 8.39 -6.53
N LEU A 121 3.78 7.35 -6.84
CA LEU A 121 4.31 6.08 -7.32
C LEU A 121 3.45 5.48 -8.42
N THR A 122 4.12 4.87 -9.39
CA THR A 122 3.50 4.16 -10.51
C THR A 122 3.77 2.67 -10.37
N ILE A 123 2.72 1.86 -10.39
CA ILE A 123 2.78 0.40 -10.20
C ILE A 123 2.24 -0.37 -11.40
N VAL A 124 2.77 -1.58 -11.57
CA VAL A 124 2.23 -2.61 -12.47
C VAL A 124 1.65 -3.72 -11.60
N VAL A 125 0.38 -4.04 -11.81
CA VAL A 125 -0.34 -5.01 -10.98
C VAL A 125 -0.29 -6.40 -11.60
N GLU A 126 -0.20 -7.45 -10.81
CA GLU A 126 -0.27 -8.83 -11.30
C GLU A 126 -1.71 -9.22 -11.65
N TYR A 127 -1.89 -9.92 -12.78
CA TYR A 127 -3.18 -10.45 -13.17
C TYR A 127 -3.72 -11.42 -12.12
N GLY A 128 -5.01 -11.28 -11.78
CA GLY A 128 -5.69 -12.10 -10.78
C GLY A 128 -5.97 -11.37 -9.46
N HIS A 129 -5.47 -10.14 -9.29
CA HIS A 129 -5.77 -9.29 -8.15
C HIS A 129 -6.72 -8.14 -8.50
N VAL A 130 -7.51 -7.69 -7.51
CA VAL A 130 -8.35 -6.51 -7.65
C VAL A 130 -7.47 -5.27 -7.57
N VAL A 131 -7.35 -4.54 -8.68
CA VAL A 131 -6.48 -3.36 -8.82
C VAL A 131 -6.71 -2.33 -7.71
N MET A 132 -7.97 -2.07 -7.35
CA MET A 132 -8.32 -1.12 -6.29
C MET A 132 -7.85 -1.58 -4.90
N GLU A 133 -7.92 -2.87 -4.61
CA GLU A 133 -7.44 -3.42 -3.33
C GLU A 133 -5.93 -3.37 -3.25
N VAL A 134 -5.23 -3.75 -4.33
CA VAL A 134 -3.76 -3.66 -4.41
C VAL A 134 -3.31 -2.21 -4.26
N ALA A 135 -3.92 -1.27 -5.00
CA ALA A 135 -3.56 0.15 -4.91
C ALA A 135 -3.82 0.72 -3.50
N SER A 136 -4.94 0.34 -2.86
CA SER A 136 -5.22 0.75 -1.48
C SER A 136 -4.24 0.13 -0.48
N ALA A 137 -3.86 -1.14 -0.67
CA ALA A 137 -2.89 -1.82 0.17
C ALA A 137 -1.50 -1.19 0.03
N VAL A 138 -1.06 -0.88 -1.20
CA VAL A 138 0.18 -0.13 -1.48
C VAL A 138 0.16 1.23 -0.79
N LYS A 139 -0.93 2.00 -0.96
CA LYS A 139 -1.08 3.31 -0.33
C LYS A 139 -0.87 3.24 1.18
N THR A 140 -1.55 2.31 1.84
CA THR A 140 -1.47 2.13 3.29
C THR A 140 -0.08 1.63 3.72
N ASN A 141 0.52 0.69 2.99
CA ASN A 141 1.82 0.12 3.35
C ASN A 141 2.95 1.15 3.21
N VAL A 142 2.92 1.95 2.14
CA VAL A 142 3.90 3.03 1.91
C VAL A 142 3.77 4.09 3.00
N ALA A 143 2.55 4.57 3.28
CA ALA A 143 2.33 5.56 4.33
C ALA A 143 2.82 5.06 5.70
N ARG A 144 2.51 3.81 6.05
CA ARG A 144 2.96 3.18 7.29
C ARG A 144 4.48 3.08 7.36
N SER A 145 5.13 2.61 6.30
CA SER A 145 6.57 2.37 6.26
C SER A 145 7.36 3.67 6.36
N VAL A 146 6.94 4.70 5.62
CA VAL A 146 7.59 6.02 5.64
C VAL A 146 7.44 6.68 7.01
N SER A 147 6.24 6.68 7.60
CA SER A 147 6.03 7.25 8.93
C SER A 147 6.79 6.48 10.02
N HIS A 148 6.82 5.15 9.97
CA HIS A 148 7.48 4.33 10.99
C HIS A 148 9.00 4.40 10.92
N MET A 149 9.59 4.38 9.72
CA MET A 149 11.06 4.36 9.56
C MET A 149 11.69 5.74 9.64
N LEU A 150 11.01 6.79 9.17
CA LEU A 150 11.59 8.14 9.06
C LEU A 150 11.02 9.12 10.11
N GLY A 151 9.96 8.75 10.82
CA GLY A 151 9.32 9.62 11.80
C GLY A 151 8.69 10.88 11.19
N MET A 152 8.30 10.81 9.91
CA MET A 152 7.74 11.93 9.14
C MET A 152 6.23 11.77 8.96
N ARG A 153 5.53 12.90 8.79
CA ARG A 153 4.10 12.94 8.54
C ARG A 153 3.84 12.82 7.04
N VAL A 154 3.07 11.83 6.64
CA VAL A 154 2.70 11.64 5.23
C VAL A 154 1.42 12.43 4.96
N GLU A 155 1.51 13.44 4.11
CA GLU A 155 0.34 14.27 3.74
C GLU A 155 -0.49 13.56 2.67
N GLU A 156 0.18 13.02 1.66
CA GLU A 156 -0.48 12.32 0.56
C GLU A 156 0.38 11.20 -0.03
N VAL A 157 -0.32 10.17 -0.51
CA VAL A 157 0.27 9.08 -1.30
C VAL A 157 -0.59 8.88 -2.54
N ASN A 158 0.00 9.18 -3.69
CA ASN A 158 -0.62 9.09 -5.01
C ASN A 158 -0.13 7.83 -5.71
N VAL A 159 -1.06 6.93 -6.03
CA VAL A 159 -0.77 5.64 -6.68
C VAL A 159 -1.38 5.65 -8.08
N THR A 160 -0.53 5.55 -9.09
CA THR A 160 -0.93 5.41 -10.50
C THR A 160 -0.72 3.96 -10.93
N VAL A 161 -1.72 3.36 -11.57
CA VAL A 161 -1.60 2.01 -12.13
C VAL A 161 -1.36 2.15 -13.63
N ASP A 162 -0.19 1.71 -14.09
CA ASP A 162 0.24 1.85 -15.49
C ASP A 162 -0.19 0.64 -16.34
N ASP A 163 0.04 -0.57 -15.84
CA ASP A 163 -0.21 -1.81 -16.58
C ASP A 163 -0.58 -2.99 -15.67
N VAL A 164 -1.08 -4.08 -16.29
CA VAL A 164 -1.36 -5.36 -15.63
C VAL A 164 -0.52 -6.47 -16.25
N ARG A 165 0.40 -7.05 -15.47
CA ARG A 165 1.29 -8.12 -15.94
C ARG A 165 0.55 -9.46 -15.99
N LEU A 166 0.55 -10.09 -17.16
CA LEU A 166 0.04 -11.45 -17.31
C LEU A 166 1.09 -12.50 -16.88
N PRO A 167 0.66 -13.62 -16.25
CA PRO A 167 1.54 -14.74 -15.97
C PRO A 167 2.08 -15.32 -17.28
N GLY A 168 3.40 -15.31 -17.44
CA GLY A 168 4.09 -15.78 -18.65
C GLY A 168 4.80 -14.68 -19.44
N ASP A 169 4.52 -13.40 -19.17
CA ASP A 169 5.28 -12.28 -19.74
C ASP A 169 6.59 -12.05 -18.95
N ARG A 170 7.41 -13.10 -18.87
CA ARG A 170 8.86 -12.91 -18.70
C ARG A 170 9.35 -12.45 -20.06
N ARG A 171 9.28 -11.13 -20.32
CA ARG A 171 10.11 -10.54 -21.36
C ARG A 171 11.54 -11.04 -21.10
N PRO A 172 12.17 -11.74 -22.05
CA PRO A 172 13.49 -12.29 -21.83
C PRO A 172 14.41 -11.12 -21.47
N SER A 173 14.93 -11.13 -20.24
CA SER A 173 16.13 -10.39 -19.89
C SER A 173 17.13 -10.70 -20.99
N SER A 174 17.45 -9.69 -21.79
CA SER A 174 18.24 -9.77 -23.02
C SER A 174 19.32 -10.85 -22.90
N LEU A 175 19.12 -11.97 -23.60
CA LEU A 175 20.22 -12.88 -23.86
C LEU A 175 21.27 -12.03 -24.60
N PRO A 176 22.53 -11.92 -24.13
CA PRO A 176 23.56 -11.42 -25.01
C PRO A 176 23.55 -12.33 -26.25
N ALA A 177 23.39 -11.75 -27.43
CA ALA A 177 23.61 -12.48 -28.67
C ALA A 177 24.97 -13.18 -28.54
N PRO A 178 25.11 -14.47 -28.89
CA PRO A 178 26.43 -15.07 -28.95
C PRO A 178 27.25 -14.19 -29.90
N ALA A 179 28.36 -13.65 -29.39
CA ALA A 179 29.38 -13.10 -30.24
C ALA A 179 29.75 -14.24 -31.21
N GLU A 180 29.38 -14.09 -32.47
CA GLU A 180 30.02 -14.82 -33.53
C GLU A 180 31.46 -14.30 -33.52
N ASP A 181 32.32 -14.98 -32.75
CA ASP A 181 33.75 -14.98 -32.99
C ASP A 181 33.93 -15.52 -34.40
N GLU A 182 33.88 -14.62 -35.40
CA GLU A 182 34.50 -14.85 -36.70
C GLU A 182 36.00 -14.98 -36.44
N ASP A 183 36.35 -16.23 -36.13
CA ASP A 183 37.68 -16.77 -36.10
C ASP A 183 38.47 -16.27 -37.31
N GLN A 184 39.52 -15.51 -36.99
CA GLN A 184 40.62 -15.21 -37.88
C GLN A 184 41.36 -16.52 -38.18
N SER A 185 40.79 -17.36 -39.04
CA SER A 185 41.48 -18.48 -39.64
C SER A 185 42.03 -18.06 -41.00
N ALA A 186 43.31 -17.75 -40.98
CA ALA A 186 44.18 -17.67 -42.16
C ALA A 186 43.98 -18.88 -43.10
N THR A 187 44.03 -18.66 -44.42
CA THR A 187 44.87 -19.47 -45.33
C THR A 187 44.72 -19.04 -46.80
N THR A 188 45.88 -19.02 -47.47
CA THR A 188 46.17 -18.98 -48.92
C THR A 188 46.08 -17.64 -49.64
#